data_AF-A0A929VVJ7-F1
#
_entry.id   AF-A0A929VVJ7-F1
#
_cell.length_a   1.000
_cell.length_b   1.000
_cell.length_c   1.000
_cell.angle_alpha   90.00
_cell.angle_beta   90.00
_cell.angle_gamma   90.00
#
_symmetry.space_group_name_H-M   'P 1'
#
loop_
_entity.id
_entity.type
_entity.pdbx_description
1 polymer ?
#
loop_
_entity_poly.entity_id
_entity_poly.type
_entity_poly.pdbx_seq_one_letter_code
_entity_poly.pdbx_strand_id
1 'polypeptide(L)'
;MEKRKIQFSLVYRDMFQSSGKFQPRKDQLERIAPVIIKMGCFSRVETNGGAFEQVNLLAGENPNEAVRAFTKAFNEVGIKTHMLDRGLNGLRMFPVPADVRRLMYKVKHAQGTDITRIFCGLNDVRNIIPSIKYAIEGGMTPQATLCITTSPIHTAEYYAGIADQLIEAGAPEICLKDMAGIGQPAMLGQLCRMIKEKHPEVIIEYHGHTGPGLSMASILEVCRNGCDIIDTAIEPLAWGKVHPDVISVQSMLKNAGFDVPEINMDAYMEARKLTQEFIDEWLGYFINPGNKLMSSLLLGCGLPGGMMGSMMADLAGVREAINANRQKKGEEPLSEDALLVKLFDEVAYVWPRVGYPPLVTPFSQYVKNIALMNLLTESMDKPRYSMMDNAIWGMILGKSGKLPGELAPEIVELAKEKGYEFSTEDPQTNYPDELDRFIKEMEENGWDRGQDDEELLEFAMHETQYRDYKSGAAKKRFLADLQAAKDKSAASGLTPEEAAALKHAKADAIVAPESGIVLWEIGGDAENVKAIEPFIGKEYNEGDFFCHIENGFGKILDLPAALGGKLVEINAKQGSHVQKGDVIAYIERSFRD
;
A
#
# COMPACT_ATOMS: atom_id res chain seq x y z
N MET A 1 14.97 -37.37 -19.12
CA MET A 1 13.87 -36.88 -18.28
C MET A 1 13.40 -35.56 -18.86
N GLU A 2 12.10 -35.40 -19.04
CA GLU A 2 11.51 -34.12 -19.43
C GLU A 2 11.84 -33.09 -18.35
N LYS A 3 12.32 -31.90 -18.75
CA LYS A 3 12.64 -30.84 -17.79
C LYS A 3 11.36 -30.32 -17.18
N ARG A 4 11.32 -30.12 -15.87
CA ARG A 4 10.16 -29.53 -15.22
C ARG A 4 10.01 -28.08 -15.66
N LYS A 5 8.82 -27.73 -16.14
CA LYS A 5 8.45 -26.36 -16.53
C LYS A 5 8.16 -25.51 -15.29
N ILE A 6 8.73 -24.32 -15.24
CA ILE A 6 8.42 -23.27 -14.26
C ILE A 6 7.93 -22.03 -15.02
N GLN A 7 6.81 -21.46 -14.59
CA GLN A 7 6.26 -20.25 -15.18
C GLN A 7 6.63 -19.02 -14.36
N PHE A 8 6.66 -17.85 -15.00
CA PHE A 8 6.86 -16.59 -14.30
C PHE A 8 5.57 -15.77 -14.23
N SER A 9 5.44 -15.07 -13.12
CA SER A 9 4.44 -14.05 -12.84
C SER A 9 5.15 -12.72 -12.61
N LEU A 10 4.68 -11.63 -13.24
CA LEU A 10 5.22 -10.28 -13.02
C LEU A 10 4.38 -9.56 -11.98
N VAL A 11 4.95 -9.24 -10.82
CA VAL A 11 4.25 -8.52 -9.73
C VAL A 11 4.26 -6.99 -9.91
N TYR A 12 3.80 -6.49 -11.07
CA TYR A 12 3.94 -5.07 -11.43
C TYR A 12 3.26 -4.14 -10.41
N ARG A 13 2.07 -4.49 -9.90
CA ARG A 13 1.39 -3.77 -8.82
C ARG A 13 2.22 -3.70 -7.54
N ASP A 14 2.78 -4.83 -7.11
CA ASP A 14 3.55 -4.91 -5.86
C ASP A 14 4.95 -4.30 -5.97
N MET A 15 5.52 -4.20 -7.18
CA MET A 15 6.78 -3.48 -7.43
C MET A 15 6.69 -2.02 -6.98
N PHE A 16 5.63 -1.32 -7.40
CA PHE A 16 5.43 0.08 -7.01
C PHE A 16 5.02 0.20 -5.54
N GLN A 17 4.13 -0.65 -5.04
CA GLN A 17 3.69 -0.61 -3.64
C GLN A 17 4.84 -0.88 -2.65
N SER A 18 5.80 -1.72 -3.03
CA SER A 18 6.98 -2.02 -2.20
C SER A 18 8.03 -0.90 -2.26
N SER A 19 8.05 -0.15 -3.36
CA SER A 19 9.01 0.93 -3.59
C SER A 19 8.52 2.28 -3.05
N GLY A 20 7.23 2.57 -3.17
CA GLY A 20 6.63 3.84 -2.82
C GLY A 20 5.12 3.74 -2.58
N LYS A 21 4.46 4.90 -2.49
CA LYS A 21 3.04 5.00 -2.12
C LYS A 21 2.08 4.77 -3.29
N PHE A 22 2.38 5.35 -4.45
CA PHE A 22 1.45 5.44 -5.58
C PHE A 22 1.78 4.45 -6.69
N GLN A 23 0.84 4.29 -7.63
CA GLN A 23 0.89 3.37 -8.75
C GLN A 23 0.96 4.14 -10.07
N PRO A 24 1.44 3.52 -11.18
CA PRO A 24 1.37 4.13 -12.50
C PRO A 24 -0.08 4.44 -12.87
N ARG A 25 -0.26 5.57 -13.57
CA ARG A 25 -1.57 5.99 -14.07
C ARG A 25 -2.00 5.13 -15.26
N LYS A 26 -3.28 5.23 -15.63
CA LYS A 26 -3.86 4.56 -16.81
C LYS A 26 -3.00 4.72 -18.06
N ASP A 27 -2.60 5.95 -18.41
CA ASP A 27 -1.77 6.24 -19.60
C ASP A 27 -0.40 5.53 -19.55
N GLN A 28 0.19 5.43 -18.37
CA GLN A 28 1.47 4.74 -18.15
C GLN A 28 1.29 3.21 -18.24
N LEU A 29 0.19 2.68 -17.68
CA LEU A 29 -0.16 1.26 -17.74
C LEU A 29 -0.45 0.78 -19.18
N GLU A 30 -1.15 1.60 -19.98
CA GLU A 30 -1.41 1.33 -21.40
C GLU A 30 -0.12 1.28 -22.22
N ARG A 31 0.89 2.10 -21.88
CA ARG A 31 2.19 2.11 -22.54
C ARG A 31 3.06 0.90 -22.20
N ILE A 32 3.05 0.45 -20.95
CA ILE A 32 3.92 -0.64 -20.49
C ILE A 32 3.36 -2.03 -20.85
N ALA A 33 2.03 -2.22 -20.88
CA ALA A 33 1.44 -3.55 -21.10
C ALA A 33 1.89 -4.22 -22.41
N PRO A 34 1.90 -3.55 -23.58
CA PRO A 34 2.40 -4.15 -24.83
C PRO A 34 3.88 -4.57 -24.75
N VAL A 35 4.68 -3.84 -23.97
CA VAL A 35 6.11 -4.14 -23.78
C VAL A 35 6.29 -5.37 -22.89
N ILE A 36 5.49 -5.50 -21.82
CA ILE A 36 5.46 -6.70 -20.97
C ILE A 36 5.04 -7.93 -21.80
N ILE A 37 4.01 -7.80 -22.64
CA ILE A 37 3.57 -8.87 -23.56
C ILE A 37 4.71 -9.27 -24.51
N LYS A 38 5.36 -8.28 -25.13
CA LYS A 38 6.50 -8.50 -26.05
C LYS A 38 7.70 -9.16 -25.37
N MET A 39 7.84 -9.02 -24.04
CA MET A 39 8.89 -9.70 -23.27
C MET A 39 8.77 -11.22 -23.36
N GLY A 40 7.55 -11.75 -23.48
CA GLY A 40 7.26 -13.13 -23.85
C GLY A 40 7.52 -14.17 -22.75
N CYS A 41 7.89 -13.76 -21.53
CA CYS A 41 8.27 -14.67 -20.45
C CYS A 41 7.22 -14.84 -19.34
N PHE A 42 6.19 -13.99 -19.29
CA PHE A 42 5.20 -14.02 -18.22
C PHE A 42 3.94 -14.78 -18.62
N SER A 43 3.52 -15.68 -17.74
CA SER A 43 2.22 -16.34 -17.80
C SER A 43 1.14 -15.57 -17.03
N ARG A 44 1.57 -14.73 -16.08
CA ARG A 44 0.72 -13.95 -15.19
C ARG A 44 1.27 -12.54 -14.98
N VAL A 45 0.38 -11.58 -14.73
CA VAL A 45 0.74 -10.23 -14.30
C VAL A 45 -0.15 -9.80 -13.14
N GLU A 46 0.45 -9.32 -12.06
CA GLU A 46 -0.28 -8.71 -10.96
C GLU A 46 -0.65 -7.27 -11.31
N THR A 47 -1.95 -7.01 -11.44
CA THR A 47 -2.45 -5.76 -12.02
C THR A 47 -3.10 -4.84 -10.99
N ASN A 48 -3.80 -5.38 -9.99
CA ASN A 48 -4.61 -4.59 -9.06
C ASN A 48 -4.70 -5.21 -7.65
N GLY A 49 -5.62 -4.72 -6.83
CA GLY A 49 -5.75 -5.09 -5.43
C GLY A 49 -4.63 -4.54 -4.55
N GLY A 50 -4.47 -5.12 -3.36
CA GLY A 50 -3.52 -4.60 -2.37
C GLY A 50 -3.93 -3.21 -1.88
N ALA A 51 -3.24 -2.17 -2.35
CA ALA A 51 -3.59 -0.77 -2.11
C ALA A 51 -3.97 -0.01 -3.39
N PHE A 52 -3.96 -0.67 -4.57
CA PHE A 52 -4.08 -0.03 -5.89
C PHE A 52 -5.31 0.90 -5.99
N GLU A 53 -6.49 0.39 -5.65
CA GLU A 53 -7.76 1.13 -5.72
C GLU A 53 -7.74 2.35 -4.80
N GLN A 54 -7.38 2.13 -3.54
CA GLN A 54 -7.33 3.18 -2.53
C GLN A 54 -6.38 4.32 -2.91
N VAL A 55 -5.19 4.00 -3.43
CA VAL A 55 -4.19 5.05 -3.75
C VAL A 55 -4.54 5.82 -5.02
N ASN A 56 -5.25 5.22 -5.98
CA ASN A 56 -5.82 5.95 -7.12
C ASN A 56 -6.89 6.93 -6.65
N LEU A 57 -7.83 6.50 -5.80
CA LEU A 57 -8.83 7.40 -5.22
C LEU A 57 -8.18 8.54 -4.43
N LEU A 58 -7.11 8.27 -3.67
CA LEU A 58 -6.33 9.29 -2.97
C LEU A 58 -5.60 10.25 -3.91
N ALA A 59 -5.19 9.80 -5.10
CA ALA A 59 -4.63 10.65 -6.15
C ALA A 59 -5.70 11.47 -6.90
N GLY A 60 -6.98 11.24 -6.59
CA GLY A 60 -8.11 11.85 -7.29
C GLY A 60 -8.38 11.24 -8.65
N GLU A 61 -8.02 9.97 -8.84
CA GLU A 61 -8.21 9.20 -10.07
C GLU A 61 -9.22 8.07 -9.85
N ASN A 62 -9.94 7.71 -10.92
CA ASN A 62 -10.81 6.53 -10.92
C ASN A 62 -9.98 5.25 -11.14
N PRO A 63 -9.90 4.32 -10.18
CA PRO A 63 -9.13 3.09 -10.35
C PRO A 63 -9.68 2.18 -11.45
N ASN A 64 -11.00 2.19 -11.69
CA ASN A 64 -11.67 1.24 -12.57
C ASN A 64 -11.17 1.32 -14.02
N GLU A 65 -10.98 2.53 -14.53
CA GLU A 65 -10.44 2.74 -15.86
C GLU A 65 -9.01 2.19 -16.01
N ALA A 66 -8.17 2.39 -14.99
CA ALA A 66 -6.80 1.92 -14.99
C ALA A 66 -6.74 0.38 -14.93
N VAL A 67 -7.59 -0.25 -14.11
CA VAL A 67 -7.69 -1.72 -14.06
C VAL A 67 -8.09 -2.28 -15.42
N ARG A 68 -9.19 -1.79 -16.02
CA ARG A 68 -9.67 -2.27 -17.33
C ARG A 68 -8.64 -2.08 -18.43
N ALA A 69 -7.97 -0.93 -18.47
CA ALA A 69 -6.95 -0.65 -19.47
C ALA A 69 -5.77 -1.61 -19.36
N PHE A 70 -5.33 -1.89 -18.13
CA PHE A 70 -4.16 -2.73 -17.89
C PHE A 70 -4.46 -4.22 -18.12
N THR A 71 -5.60 -4.72 -17.63
CA THR A 71 -5.98 -6.13 -17.77
C THR A 71 -6.32 -6.51 -19.21
N LYS A 72 -6.99 -5.63 -19.96
CA LYS A 72 -7.44 -5.89 -21.34
C LYS A 72 -6.30 -6.36 -22.24
N ALA A 73 -5.17 -5.65 -22.22
CA ALA A 73 -4.03 -5.98 -23.08
C ALA A 73 -3.50 -7.41 -22.84
N PHE A 74 -3.43 -7.85 -21.58
CA PHE A 74 -2.96 -9.19 -21.24
C PHE A 74 -3.99 -10.28 -21.60
N ASN A 75 -5.26 -10.03 -21.33
CA ASN A 75 -6.35 -10.97 -21.63
C ASN A 75 -6.48 -11.24 -23.13
N GLU A 76 -6.32 -10.21 -23.97
CA GLU A 76 -6.39 -10.33 -25.44
C GLU A 76 -5.33 -11.29 -26.01
N VAL A 77 -4.22 -11.50 -25.30
CA VAL A 77 -3.15 -12.43 -25.67
C VAL A 77 -3.09 -13.68 -24.80
N GLY A 78 -4.05 -13.87 -23.89
CA GLY A 78 -4.17 -15.05 -23.03
C GLY A 78 -3.23 -15.08 -21.82
N ILE A 79 -2.59 -13.97 -21.46
CA ILE A 79 -1.83 -13.83 -20.21
C ILE A 79 -2.83 -13.57 -19.08
N LYS A 80 -2.75 -14.36 -18.00
CA LYS A 80 -3.65 -14.23 -16.87
C LYS A 80 -3.31 -13.01 -16.02
N THR A 81 -4.31 -12.34 -15.48
CA THR A 81 -4.10 -11.23 -14.56
C THR A 81 -4.56 -11.60 -13.15
N HIS A 82 -3.86 -11.10 -12.14
CA HIS A 82 -4.21 -11.39 -10.76
C HIS A 82 -4.16 -10.17 -9.84
N MET A 83 -4.88 -10.28 -8.73
CA MET A 83 -4.98 -9.25 -7.70
C MET A 83 -4.64 -9.82 -6.32
N LEU A 84 -4.24 -8.94 -5.39
CA LEU A 84 -4.09 -9.29 -3.98
C LEU A 84 -5.35 -8.87 -3.18
N ASP A 85 -5.95 -9.84 -2.50
CA ASP A 85 -7.18 -9.71 -1.72
C ASP A 85 -6.97 -10.17 -0.26
N ARG A 86 -7.52 -9.42 0.70
CA ARG A 86 -7.54 -9.77 2.12
C ARG A 86 -8.87 -10.44 2.42
N GLY A 87 -8.97 -11.76 2.52
CA GLY A 87 -10.24 -12.51 2.58
C GLY A 87 -11.40 -11.82 3.33
N LEU A 88 -11.24 -11.49 4.61
CA LEU A 88 -12.26 -10.77 5.39
C LEU A 88 -12.36 -9.27 5.07
N ASN A 89 -11.26 -8.62 4.67
CA ASN A 89 -11.14 -7.17 4.55
C ASN A 89 -11.17 -6.67 3.09
N GLY A 90 -11.32 -7.54 2.10
CA GLY A 90 -11.27 -7.20 0.67
C GLY A 90 -10.06 -6.34 0.32
N LEU A 91 -10.34 -5.15 -0.22
CA LEU A 91 -9.36 -4.17 -0.67
C LEU A 91 -9.14 -3.01 0.31
N ARG A 92 -9.60 -3.15 1.57
CA ARG A 92 -9.42 -2.12 2.61
C ARG A 92 -8.73 -2.70 3.86
N MET A 93 -8.51 -1.84 4.87
CA MET A 93 -7.77 -2.20 6.09
C MET A 93 -8.63 -2.78 7.21
N PHE A 94 -9.94 -2.84 7.01
CA PHE A 94 -10.92 -3.32 8.00
C PHE A 94 -11.93 -4.27 7.34
N PRO A 95 -12.60 -5.14 8.11
CA PRO A 95 -13.51 -6.14 7.56
C PRO A 95 -14.60 -5.57 6.64
N VAL A 96 -15.02 -6.36 5.66
CA VAL A 96 -16.00 -5.98 4.62
C VAL A 96 -17.23 -6.89 4.72
N PRO A 97 -18.46 -6.33 4.67
CA PRO A 97 -19.70 -7.09 4.53
C PRO A 97 -19.66 -8.13 3.40
N ALA A 98 -20.39 -9.22 3.57
CA ALA A 98 -20.31 -10.36 2.67
C ALA A 98 -20.85 -10.03 1.27
N ASP A 99 -21.97 -9.29 1.19
CA ASP A 99 -22.54 -8.77 -0.05
C ASP A 99 -21.58 -7.88 -0.85
N VAL A 100 -20.85 -6.96 -0.20
CA VAL A 100 -19.84 -6.11 -0.84
C VAL A 100 -18.67 -6.95 -1.37
N ARG A 101 -18.22 -7.97 -0.63
CA ARG A 101 -17.17 -8.89 -1.13
C ARG A 101 -17.66 -9.73 -2.33
N ARG A 102 -18.91 -10.19 -2.32
CA ARG A 102 -19.51 -10.87 -3.49
C ARG A 102 -19.56 -9.96 -4.71
N LEU A 103 -19.95 -8.69 -4.52
CA LEU A 103 -19.89 -7.69 -5.59
C LEU A 103 -18.45 -7.53 -6.11
N MET A 104 -17.48 -7.37 -5.21
CA MET A 104 -16.07 -7.20 -5.56
C MET A 104 -15.57 -8.25 -6.56
N TYR A 105 -15.79 -9.54 -6.31
CA TYR A 105 -15.32 -10.58 -7.23
C TYR A 105 -16.00 -10.51 -8.61
N LYS A 106 -17.30 -10.22 -8.66
CA LYS A 106 -18.02 -10.05 -9.93
C LYS A 106 -17.47 -8.87 -10.74
N VAL A 107 -17.29 -7.71 -10.09
CA VAL A 107 -16.74 -6.52 -10.73
C VAL A 107 -15.31 -6.77 -11.20
N LYS A 108 -14.44 -7.32 -10.34
CA LYS A 108 -13.03 -7.54 -10.70
C LYS A 108 -12.89 -8.55 -11.84
N HIS A 109 -13.75 -9.57 -11.90
CA HIS A 109 -13.86 -10.45 -13.06
C HIS A 109 -14.29 -9.71 -14.32
N ALA A 110 -15.34 -8.88 -14.25
CA ALA A 110 -15.83 -8.07 -15.37
C ALA A 110 -14.81 -7.03 -15.86
N GLN A 111 -13.93 -6.55 -14.97
CA GLN A 111 -12.80 -5.71 -15.29
C GLN A 111 -11.63 -6.48 -15.93
N GLY A 112 -11.71 -7.81 -16.01
CA GLY A 112 -10.71 -8.66 -16.63
C GLY A 112 -9.67 -9.24 -15.68
N THR A 113 -9.89 -9.21 -14.36
CA THR A 113 -9.03 -9.92 -13.39
C THR A 113 -9.40 -11.40 -13.35
N ASP A 114 -8.45 -12.29 -13.62
CA ASP A 114 -8.73 -13.73 -13.64
C ASP A 114 -8.63 -14.39 -12.26
N ILE A 115 -7.58 -14.04 -11.52
CA ILE A 115 -7.18 -14.74 -10.29
C ILE A 115 -7.23 -13.77 -9.12
N THR A 116 -7.86 -14.18 -8.02
CA THR A 116 -7.80 -13.45 -6.75
C THR A 116 -6.92 -14.21 -5.77
N ARG A 117 -5.83 -13.58 -5.33
CA ARG A 117 -4.92 -14.11 -4.31
C ARG A 117 -5.43 -13.73 -2.94
N ILE A 118 -6.11 -14.65 -2.27
CA ILE A 118 -6.86 -14.43 -1.03
C ILE A 118 -6.01 -14.82 0.17
N PHE A 119 -5.68 -13.86 1.03
CA PHE A 119 -4.96 -14.11 2.27
C PHE A 119 -5.71 -13.61 3.51
N CYS A 120 -5.42 -14.23 4.66
CA CYS A 120 -5.74 -13.69 5.97
C CYS A 120 -4.43 -13.44 6.71
N GLY A 121 -4.25 -12.26 7.31
CA GLY A 121 -3.01 -11.97 8.01
C GLY A 121 -2.75 -12.83 9.25
N LEU A 122 -3.77 -13.52 9.79
CA LEU A 122 -3.63 -14.52 10.86
C LEU A 122 -3.51 -15.96 10.33
N ASN A 123 -3.61 -16.16 9.02
CA ASN A 123 -3.85 -17.48 8.41
C ASN A 123 -5.09 -18.21 8.96
N ASP A 124 -6.09 -17.48 9.48
CA ASP A 124 -7.37 -18.08 9.90
C ASP A 124 -8.21 -18.43 8.67
N VAL A 125 -8.40 -19.72 8.43
CA VAL A 125 -9.18 -20.25 7.29
C VAL A 125 -10.62 -19.74 7.27
N ARG A 126 -11.21 -19.40 8.43
CA ARG A 126 -12.58 -18.86 8.52
C ARG A 126 -12.71 -17.53 7.78
N ASN A 127 -11.62 -16.77 7.71
CA ASN A 127 -11.55 -15.51 6.99
C ASN A 127 -11.27 -15.68 5.48
N ILE A 128 -10.80 -16.85 5.03
CA ILE A 128 -10.42 -17.13 3.63
C ILE A 128 -11.49 -17.94 2.90
N ILE A 129 -12.05 -18.96 3.55
CA ILE A 129 -13.00 -19.90 2.94
C ILE A 129 -14.23 -19.22 2.32
N PRO A 130 -14.89 -18.24 2.97
CA PRO A 130 -16.01 -17.53 2.35
C PRO A 130 -15.61 -16.84 1.04
N SER A 131 -14.42 -16.23 1.00
CA SER A 131 -13.88 -15.56 -0.19
C SER A 131 -13.57 -16.52 -1.33
N ILE A 132 -13.11 -17.74 -1.05
CA ILE A 132 -12.92 -18.78 -2.08
C ILE A 132 -14.26 -19.04 -2.79
N LYS A 133 -15.35 -19.21 -2.03
CA LYS A 133 -16.68 -19.46 -2.59
C LYS A 133 -17.18 -18.27 -3.41
N TYR A 134 -17.07 -17.05 -2.87
CA TYR A 134 -17.54 -15.86 -3.55
C TYR A 134 -16.74 -15.55 -4.83
N ALA A 135 -15.44 -15.85 -4.84
CA ALA A 135 -14.60 -15.74 -6.04
C ALA A 135 -15.06 -16.68 -7.15
N ILE A 136 -15.34 -17.95 -6.81
CA ILE A 136 -15.89 -18.94 -7.76
C ILE A 136 -17.25 -18.47 -8.30
N GLU A 137 -18.14 -18.01 -7.42
CA GLU A 137 -19.45 -17.44 -7.79
C GLU A 137 -19.31 -16.21 -8.70
N GLY A 138 -18.25 -15.42 -8.51
CA GLY A 138 -17.92 -14.24 -9.32
C GLY A 138 -17.22 -14.55 -10.65
N GLY A 139 -16.85 -15.81 -10.92
CA GLY A 139 -16.15 -16.22 -12.15
C GLY A 139 -14.62 -16.14 -12.08
N MET A 140 -14.05 -15.88 -10.91
CA MET A 140 -12.60 -15.81 -10.70
C MET A 140 -12.01 -17.15 -10.24
N THR A 141 -10.70 -17.33 -10.47
CA THR A 141 -9.92 -18.42 -9.89
C THR A 141 -9.44 -18.02 -8.49
N PRO A 142 -9.86 -18.69 -7.40
CA PRO A 142 -9.36 -18.39 -6.08
C PRO A 142 -7.97 -19.02 -5.86
N GLN A 143 -6.97 -18.18 -5.66
CA GLN A 143 -5.66 -18.62 -5.17
C GLN A 143 -5.59 -18.38 -3.66
N ALA A 144 -5.74 -19.43 -2.88
CA ALA A 144 -5.71 -19.32 -1.43
C ALA A 144 -4.28 -19.21 -0.92
N THR A 145 -4.04 -18.40 0.11
CA THR A 145 -2.68 -17.94 0.44
C THR A 145 -2.28 -18.30 1.86
N LEU A 146 -1.04 -18.79 1.99
CA LEU A 146 -0.36 -19.00 3.26
C LEU A 146 0.61 -17.82 3.49
N CYS A 147 0.34 -16.98 4.48
CA CYS A 147 1.28 -15.94 4.91
C CYS A 147 2.45 -16.58 5.66
N ILE A 148 3.61 -16.61 5.00
CA ILE A 148 4.80 -17.28 5.51
C ILE A 148 5.51 -16.40 6.54
N THR A 149 5.77 -16.98 7.70
CA THR A 149 6.64 -16.45 8.73
C THR A 149 7.43 -17.61 9.34
N THR A 150 8.42 -17.30 10.18
CA THR A 150 9.28 -18.30 10.81
C THR A 150 9.23 -18.13 12.31
N SER A 151 8.58 -19.05 13.01
CA SER A 151 8.59 -19.16 14.48
C SER A 151 8.47 -20.64 14.88
N PRO A 152 8.65 -21.00 16.17
CA PRO A 152 8.57 -22.39 16.63
C PRO A 152 7.27 -23.14 16.29
N ILE A 153 6.16 -22.42 16.06
CA ILE A 153 4.86 -23.03 15.73
C ILE A 153 4.55 -23.04 14.23
N HIS A 154 5.24 -22.22 13.43
CA HIS A 154 5.00 -22.09 11.99
C HIS A 154 5.84 -23.11 11.22
N THR A 155 5.49 -24.38 11.36
CA THR A 155 6.17 -25.50 10.68
C THR A 155 5.55 -25.80 9.32
N ALA A 156 6.22 -26.65 8.52
CA ALA A 156 5.66 -27.12 7.26
C ALA A 156 4.33 -27.88 7.47
N GLU A 157 4.19 -28.63 8.57
CA GLU A 157 2.96 -29.33 8.96
C GLU A 157 1.82 -28.37 9.30
N TYR A 158 2.12 -27.29 10.03
CA TYR A 158 1.16 -26.22 10.31
C TYR A 158 0.60 -25.65 9.00
N TYR A 159 1.48 -25.27 8.09
CA TYR A 159 1.09 -24.69 6.81
C TYR A 159 0.38 -25.68 5.88
N ALA A 160 0.84 -26.93 5.83
CA ALA A 160 0.20 -27.98 5.03
C ALA A 160 -1.22 -28.29 5.52
N GLY A 161 -1.45 -28.31 6.84
CA GLY A 161 -2.80 -28.50 7.40
C GLY A 161 -3.76 -27.34 7.11
N ILE A 162 -3.24 -26.12 6.93
CA ILE A 162 -4.03 -24.98 6.44
C ILE A 162 -4.31 -25.14 4.94
N ALA A 163 -3.30 -25.50 4.15
CA ALA A 163 -3.44 -25.73 2.71
C ALA A 163 -4.53 -26.78 2.43
N ASP A 164 -4.53 -27.88 3.17
CA ASP A 164 -5.56 -28.93 3.10
C ASP A 164 -6.98 -28.36 3.20
N GLN A 165 -7.25 -27.58 4.26
CA GLN A 165 -8.57 -26.99 4.48
C GLN A 165 -8.98 -26.01 3.37
N LEU A 166 -8.03 -25.27 2.81
CA LEU A 166 -8.28 -24.31 1.74
C LEU A 166 -8.52 -25.02 0.40
N ILE A 167 -7.80 -26.11 0.11
CA ILE A 167 -8.00 -26.95 -1.08
C ILE A 167 -9.35 -27.67 -0.98
N GLU A 168 -9.69 -28.24 0.18
CA GLU A 168 -11.00 -28.85 0.46
C GLU A 168 -12.16 -27.85 0.31
N ALA A 169 -11.91 -26.57 0.60
CA ALA A 169 -12.87 -25.48 0.39
C ALA A 169 -13.03 -25.06 -1.08
N GLY A 170 -12.20 -25.59 -1.99
CA GLY A 170 -12.32 -25.38 -3.44
C GLY A 170 -11.25 -24.48 -4.06
N ALA A 171 -10.13 -24.19 -3.37
CA ALA A 171 -9.02 -23.45 -3.98
C ALA A 171 -8.18 -24.35 -4.91
N PRO A 172 -8.15 -24.09 -6.24
CA PRO A 172 -7.31 -24.85 -7.16
C PRO A 172 -5.82 -24.47 -7.07
N GLU A 173 -5.49 -23.35 -6.41
CA GLU A 173 -4.13 -22.84 -6.30
C GLU A 173 -3.78 -22.41 -4.88
N ILE A 174 -2.53 -22.66 -4.48
CA ILE A 174 -1.95 -22.21 -3.21
C ILE A 174 -0.79 -21.26 -3.46
N CYS A 175 -0.85 -20.07 -2.85
CA CYS A 175 0.28 -19.14 -2.80
C CYS A 175 1.05 -19.28 -1.49
N LEU A 176 2.36 -19.50 -1.58
CA LEU A 176 3.30 -19.34 -0.47
C LEU A 176 3.76 -17.88 -0.43
N LYS A 177 3.08 -17.05 0.38
CA LYS A 177 3.34 -15.61 0.44
C LYS A 177 4.33 -15.27 1.54
N ASP A 178 5.61 -15.23 1.19
CA ASP A 178 6.71 -14.72 2.01
C ASP A 178 6.84 -13.20 1.87
N MET A 179 5.87 -12.49 2.48
CA MET A 179 5.75 -11.03 2.43
C MET A 179 6.96 -10.28 3.01
N ALA A 180 7.74 -10.92 3.88
CA ALA A 180 8.90 -10.31 4.52
C ALA A 180 10.23 -10.79 3.91
N GLY A 181 10.22 -11.87 3.11
CA GLY A 181 11.43 -12.50 2.58
C GLY A 181 12.21 -13.30 3.63
N ILE A 182 11.54 -13.74 4.71
CA ILE A 182 12.14 -14.41 5.87
C ILE A 182 11.87 -15.92 5.90
N GLY A 183 11.09 -16.42 4.94
CA GLY A 183 10.76 -17.83 4.83
C GLY A 183 12.04 -18.64 4.65
N GLN A 184 12.26 -19.62 5.54
CA GLN A 184 13.46 -20.44 5.49
C GLN A 184 13.41 -21.38 4.27
N PRO A 185 14.41 -21.37 3.36
CA PRO A 185 14.36 -22.14 2.12
C PRO A 185 14.06 -23.62 2.32
N ALA A 186 14.67 -24.26 3.34
CA ALA A 186 14.45 -25.66 3.64
C ALA A 186 13.01 -25.97 4.09
N MET A 187 12.41 -25.11 4.92
CA MET A 187 11.02 -25.25 5.36
C MET A 187 10.05 -25.05 4.19
N LEU A 188 10.29 -24.03 3.36
CA LEU A 188 9.49 -23.77 2.15
C LEU A 188 9.54 -24.92 1.16
N GLY A 189 10.72 -25.50 0.93
CA GLY A 189 10.88 -26.70 0.10
C GLY A 189 10.11 -27.89 0.67
N GLN A 190 10.23 -28.15 1.97
CA GLN A 190 9.47 -29.22 2.65
C GLN A 190 7.95 -29.00 2.53
N LEU A 191 7.46 -27.80 2.81
CA LEU A 191 6.05 -27.43 2.68
C LEU A 191 5.53 -27.67 1.27
N CYS A 192 6.28 -27.21 0.26
CA CYS A 192 5.92 -27.37 -1.14
C CYS A 192 5.81 -28.86 -1.52
N ARG A 193 6.76 -29.69 -1.08
CA ARG A 193 6.71 -31.14 -1.27
C ARG A 193 5.48 -31.77 -0.61
N MET A 194 5.21 -31.42 0.65
CA MET A 194 4.07 -31.96 1.41
C MET A 194 2.74 -31.65 0.73
N ILE A 195 2.55 -30.43 0.22
CA ILE A 195 1.33 -30.05 -0.49
C ILE A 195 1.22 -30.86 -1.80
N LYS A 196 2.27 -30.93 -2.62
CA LYS A 196 2.21 -31.65 -3.91
C LYS A 196 2.11 -33.17 -3.78
N GLU A 197 2.66 -33.77 -2.73
CA GLU A 197 2.52 -35.21 -2.47
C GLU A 197 1.06 -35.59 -2.17
N LYS A 198 0.32 -34.71 -1.51
CA LYS A 198 -1.09 -34.93 -1.15
C LYS A 198 -2.07 -34.44 -2.22
N HIS A 199 -1.74 -33.33 -2.89
CA HIS A 199 -2.57 -32.65 -3.90
C HIS A 199 -1.73 -32.36 -5.16
N PRO A 200 -1.41 -33.37 -5.97
CA PRO A 200 -0.49 -33.23 -7.09
C PRO A 200 -0.97 -32.26 -8.19
N GLU A 201 -2.28 -32.10 -8.34
CA GLU A 201 -2.94 -31.21 -9.30
C GLU A 201 -2.96 -29.73 -8.90
N VAL A 202 -2.81 -29.43 -7.60
CA VAL A 202 -2.86 -28.05 -7.11
C VAL A 202 -1.65 -27.27 -7.63
N ILE A 203 -1.91 -26.09 -8.18
CA ILE A 203 -0.86 -25.16 -8.62
C ILE A 203 -0.28 -24.48 -7.38
N ILE A 204 1.05 -24.51 -7.24
CA ILE A 204 1.74 -23.75 -6.20
C ILE A 204 2.45 -22.55 -6.83
N GLU A 205 2.18 -21.36 -6.29
CA GLU A 205 2.85 -20.12 -6.65
C GLU A 205 3.67 -19.57 -5.47
N TYR A 206 4.93 -19.23 -5.69
CA TYR A 206 5.79 -18.65 -4.66
C TYR A 206 5.92 -17.15 -4.85
N HIS A 207 5.62 -16.40 -3.78
CA HIS A 207 5.73 -14.95 -3.70
C HIS A 207 6.71 -14.60 -2.58
N GLY A 208 7.87 -14.03 -2.92
CA GLY A 208 8.93 -13.78 -1.93
C GLY A 208 9.71 -12.50 -2.17
N HIS A 209 9.67 -11.59 -1.19
CA HIS A 209 10.48 -10.37 -1.22
C HIS A 209 11.96 -10.67 -0.98
N THR A 210 12.83 -9.81 -1.50
CA THR A 210 14.30 -9.98 -1.41
C THR A 210 14.92 -9.27 -0.21
N GLY A 211 14.14 -8.57 0.61
CA GLY A 211 14.66 -7.67 1.66
C GLY A 211 15.76 -8.30 2.53
N PRO A 212 15.55 -9.48 3.11
CA PRO A 212 16.55 -10.17 3.94
C PRO A 212 17.60 -10.99 3.17
N GLY A 213 17.38 -11.24 1.87
CA GLY A 213 18.31 -11.96 1.00
C GLY A 213 18.12 -13.47 0.84
N LEU A 214 16.99 -14.03 1.29
CA LEU A 214 16.73 -15.47 1.16
C LEU A 214 15.99 -15.87 -0.13
N SER A 215 15.34 -14.93 -0.81
CA SER A 215 14.39 -15.18 -1.90
C SER A 215 14.93 -16.08 -3.02
N MET A 216 16.16 -15.86 -3.50
CA MET A 216 16.76 -16.70 -4.56
C MET A 216 16.94 -18.16 -4.13
N ALA A 217 17.39 -18.40 -2.89
CA ALA A 217 17.52 -19.74 -2.34
C ALA A 217 16.15 -20.39 -2.14
N SER A 218 15.17 -19.62 -1.63
CA SER A 218 13.80 -20.08 -1.46
C SER A 218 13.16 -20.47 -2.79
N ILE A 219 13.31 -19.67 -3.86
CA ILE A 219 12.83 -19.98 -5.20
C ILE A 219 13.38 -21.33 -5.69
N LEU A 220 14.70 -21.53 -5.57
CA LEU A 220 15.33 -22.77 -6.01
C LEU A 220 14.78 -23.98 -5.23
N GLU A 221 14.63 -23.85 -3.91
CA GLU A 221 14.13 -24.93 -3.06
C GLU A 221 12.66 -25.26 -3.33
N VAL A 222 11.77 -24.28 -3.51
CA VAL A 222 10.36 -24.56 -3.84
C VAL A 222 10.22 -25.15 -5.25
N CYS A 223 10.98 -24.69 -6.25
CA CYS A 223 10.96 -25.26 -7.61
C CYS A 223 11.41 -26.73 -7.61
N ARG A 224 12.45 -27.07 -6.82
CA ARG A 224 12.92 -28.47 -6.65
C ARG A 224 11.85 -29.38 -6.05
N ASN A 225 10.96 -28.82 -5.24
CA ASN A 225 10.03 -29.62 -4.43
C ASN A 225 8.58 -29.61 -4.92
N GLY A 226 8.19 -28.77 -5.88
CA GLY A 226 6.77 -28.74 -6.21
C GLY A 226 6.20 -27.47 -6.82
N CYS A 227 6.93 -26.36 -6.77
CA CYS A 227 6.39 -25.08 -7.20
C CYS A 227 6.24 -25.01 -8.71
N ASP A 228 5.17 -24.38 -9.17
CA ASP A 228 4.81 -24.29 -10.59
C ASP A 228 5.05 -22.88 -11.14
N ILE A 229 4.86 -21.85 -10.31
CA ILE A 229 4.90 -20.44 -10.72
C ILE A 229 5.71 -19.60 -9.71
N ILE A 230 6.56 -18.71 -10.22
CA ILE A 230 7.38 -17.81 -9.41
C ILE A 230 7.03 -16.35 -9.72
N ASP A 231 6.67 -15.60 -8.68
CA ASP A 231 6.57 -14.15 -8.75
C ASP A 231 7.97 -13.54 -8.90
N THR A 232 8.09 -12.62 -9.85
CA THR A 232 9.32 -11.91 -10.18
C THR A 232 9.03 -10.44 -10.45
N ALA A 233 10.07 -9.61 -10.36
CA ALA A 233 10.03 -8.20 -10.75
C ALA A 233 10.96 -7.94 -11.94
N ILE A 234 10.96 -6.69 -12.41
CA ILE A 234 11.91 -6.16 -13.38
C ILE A 234 12.59 -4.90 -12.83
N GLU A 235 13.82 -4.63 -13.25
CA GLU A 235 14.46 -3.34 -13.01
C GLU A 235 13.66 -2.16 -13.62
N PRO A 236 13.74 -0.94 -13.04
CA PRO A 236 14.64 -0.50 -11.97
C PRO A 236 14.10 -0.69 -10.54
N LEU A 237 12.98 -1.41 -10.37
CA LEU A 237 12.33 -1.62 -9.07
C LEU A 237 12.55 -3.01 -8.47
N ALA A 238 13.19 -3.96 -9.18
CA ALA A 238 13.58 -5.23 -8.58
C ALA A 238 14.58 -5.05 -7.41
N TRP A 239 14.69 -6.09 -6.57
CA TRP A 239 15.59 -6.18 -5.41
C TRP A 239 15.21 -5.30 -4.21
N GLY A 240 16.08 -5.27 -3.20
CA GLY A 240 15.80 -4.61 -1.92
C GLY A 240 14.53 -5.16 -1.30
N LYS A 241 13.59 -4.29 -0.95
CA LYS A 241 12.29 -4.64 -0.36
C LYS A 241 11.26 -5.14 -1.38
N VAL A 242 11.62 -5.26 -2.66
CA VAL A 242 10.76 -5.74 -3.75
C VAL A 242 11.08 -7.22 -4.01
N HIS A 243 10.81 -7.74 -5.20
CA HIS A 243 11.01 -9.13 -5.62
C HIS A 243 12.29 -9.30 -6.45
N PRO A 244 12.83 -10.52 -6.61
CA PRO A 244 13.98 -10.78 -7.47
C PRO A 244 13.72 -10.40 -8.92
N ASP A 245 14.77 -9.97 -9.61
CA ASP A 245 14.69 -9.71 -11.05
C ASP A 245 14.55 -11.01 -11.86
N VAL A 246 13.63 -11.00 -12.83
CA VAL A 246 13.34 -12.16 -13.70
C VAL A 246 14.57 -12.69 -14.42
N ILE A 247 15.56 -11.85 -14.78
CA ILE A 247 16.78 -12.27 -15.46
C ILE A 247 17.61 -13.20 -14.56
N SER A 248 17.78 -12.83 -13.29
CA SER A 248 18.55 -13.63 -12.34
C SER A 248 17.82 -14.93 -11.98
N VAL A 249 16.50 -14.87 -11.81
CA VAL A 249 15.67 -16.06 -11.55
C VAL A 249 15.75 -17.03 -12.72
N GLN A 250 15.58 -16.54 -13.96
CA GLN A 250 15.68 -17.37 -15.16
C GLN A 250 17.06 -18.01 -15.29
N SER A 251 18.13 -17.23 -15.14
CA SER A 251 19.51 -17.72 -15.24
C SER A 251 19.78 -18.86 -14.24
N MET A 252 19.39 -18.65 -12.97
CA MET A 252 19.53 -19.65 -11.91
C MET A 252 18.73 -20.93 -12.24
N LEU A 253 17.46 -20.81 -12.62
CA LEU A 253 16.60 -21.96 -12.88
C LEU A 253 17.02 -22.74 -14.15
N LYS A 254 17.46 -22.05 -15.20
CA LYS A 254 18.06 -22.69 -16.39
C LYS A 254 19.30 -23.49 -16.01
N ASN A 255 20.19 -22.91 -15.21
CA ASN A 255 21.40 -23.59 -14.75
C ASN A 255 21.08 -24.81 -13.87
N ALA A 256 20.04 -24.71 -13.03
CA ALA A 256 19.54 -25.81 -12.22
C ALA A 256 18.77 -26.89 -13.01
N GLY A 257 18.59 -26.72 -14.32
CA GLY A 257 18.02 -27.74 -15.21
C GLY A 257 16.51 -27.64 -15.46
N PHE A 258 15.85 -26.58 -15.00
CA PHE A 258 14.43 -26.34 -15.27
C PHE A 258 14.19 -25.87 -16.72
N ASP A 259 12.98 -26.09 -17.20
CA ASP A 259 12.45 -25.46 -18.40
C ASP A 259 11.75 -24.16 -18.02
N VAL A 260 12.27 -23.03 -18.49
CA VAL A 260 11.76 -21.68 -18.18
C VAL A 260 11.71 -20.86 -19.47
N PRO A 261 10.74 -19.95 -19.60
CA PRO A 261 10.56 -19.20 -20.83
C PRO A 261 11.76 -18.27 -21.12
N GLU A 262 12.02 -18.05 -22.41
CA GLU A 262 13.02 -17.08 -22.87
C GLU A 262 12.56 -15.64 -22.61
N ILE A 263 13.53 -14.74 -22.42
CA ILE A 263 13.26 -13.31 -22.18
C ILE A 263 13.69 -12.54 -23.42
N ASN A 264 12.77 -11.77 -24.00
CA ASN A 264 13.12 -10.78 -25.01
C ASN A 264 13.80 -9.57 -24.35
N MET A 265 15.13 -9.51 -24.46
CA MET A 265 15.94 -8.48 -23.80
C MET A 265 15.68 -7.06 -24.32
N ASP A 266 15.32 -6.88 -25.59
CA ASP A 266 14.96 -5.55 -26.12
C ASP A 266 13.68 -5.02 -25.45
N ALA A 267 12.69 -5.90 -25.28
CA ALA A 267 11.46 -5.57 -24.57
C ALA A 267 11.71 -5.34 -23.08
N TYR A 268 12.58 -6.12 -22.45
CA TYR A 268 13.01 -5.88 -21.07
C TYR A 268 13.65 -4.50 -20.90
N MET A 269 14.56 -4.11 -21.79
CA MET A 269 15.23 -2.80 -21.72
C MET A 269 14.25 -1.65 -21.94
N GLU A 270 13.27 -1.80 -22.83
CA GLU A 270 12.20 -0.81 -23.00
C GLU A 270 11.28 -0.74 -21.77
N ALA A 271 10.92 -1.88 -21.18
CA ALA A 271 10.10 -1.90 -19.96
C ALA A 271 10.81 -1.21 -18.79
N ARG A 272 12.12 -1.45 -18.66
CA ARG A 272 13.00 -0.78 -17.69
C ARG A 272 13.05 0.73 -17.92
N LYS A 273 13.20 1.17 -19.18
CA LYS A 273 13.22 2.59 -19.55
C LYS A 273 11.89 3.28 -19.24
N LEU A 274 10.76 2.70 -19.65
CA LEU A 274 9.42 3.24 -19.35
C LEU A 274 9.15 3.30 -17.86
N THR A 275 9.48 2.24 -17.12
CA THR A 275 9.33 2.23 -15.66
C THR A 275 10.18 3.30 -14.99
N GLN A 276 11.41 3.53 -15.47
CA GLN A 276 12.25 4.64 -15.01
C GLN A 276 11.64 6.01 -15.35
N GLU A 277 11.10 6.17 -16.56
CA GLU A 277 10.40 7.39 -16.97
C GLU A 277 9.22 7.71 -16.03
N PHE A 278 8.41 6.71 -15.64
CA PHE A 278 7.28 6.91 -14.73
C PHE A 278 7.75 7.33 -13.32
N ILE A 279 8.88 6.78 -12.88
CA ILE A 279 9.56 7.17 -11.63
C ILE A 279 10.03 8.62 -11.73
N ASP A 280 10.75 8.98 -12.78
CA ASP A 280 11.33 10.31 -12.94
C ASP A 280 10.26 11.40 -13.11
N GLU A 281 9.14 11.06 -13.75
CA GLU A 281 8.03 11.99 -13.99
C GLU A 281 7.37 12.43 -12.67
N TRP A 282 7.03 11.47 -11.79
CA TRP A 282 6.35 11.80 -10.54
C TRP A 282 6.40 10.73 -9.45
N LEU A 283 6.48 9.43 -9.77
CA LEU A 283 6.41 8.38 -8.75
C LEU A 283 7.62 8.41 -7.81
N GLY A 284 8.78 8.85 -8.31
CA GLY A 284 10.04 8.96 -7.58
C GLY A 284 9.98 9.89 -6.38
N TYR A 285 9.13 10.91 -6.40
CA TYR A 285 8.93 11.80 -5.25
C TYR A 285 8.32 11.08 -4.03
N PHE A 286 7.70 9.92 -4.25
CA PHE A 286 7.06 9.10 -3.21
C PHE A 286 7.74 7.75 -3.00
N ILE A 287 8.90 7.52 -3.64
CA ILE A 287 9.72 6.32 -3.48
C ILE A 287 10.85 6.63 -2.49
N ASN A 288 11.01 5.79 -1.47
CA ASN A 288 12.15 5.89 -0.57
C ASN A 288 13.36 5.16 -1.21
N PRO A 289 14.49 5.86 -1.49
CA PRO A 289 15.67 5.22 -2.07
C PRO A 289 16.22 4.05 -1.24
N GLY A 290 16.05 4.10 0.08
CA GLY A 290 16.45 3.02 0.98
C GLY A 290 15.66 1.72 0.78
N ASN A 291 14.55 1.73 0.04
CA ASN A 291 13.80 0.52 -0.30
C ASN A 291 14.55 -0.37 -1.30
N LYS A 292 15.56 0.15 -2.01
CA LYS A 292 16.45 -0.66 -2.87
C LYS A 292 17.51 -1.44 -2.08
N LEU A 293 17.70 -1.12 -0.80
CA LEU A 293 18.69 -1.77 0.05
C LEU A 293 18.14 -3.07 0.65
N MET A 294 19.00 -4.08 0.69
CA MET A 294 18.75 -5.32 1.43
C MET A 294 19.24 -5.19 2.87
N SER A 295 18.56 -5.85 3.81
CA SER A 295 18.95 -5.89 5.22
C SER A 295 18.54 -7.20 5.87
N SER A 296 19.53 -7.96 6.34
CA SER A 296 19.31 -9.22 7.06
C SER A 296 18.92 -9.01 8.53
N LEU A 297 18.90 -7.77 9.03
CA LEU A 297 18.45 -7.44 10.41
C LEU A 297 17.01 -7.90 10.69
N LEU A 298 16.23 -8.08 9.64
CA LEU A 298 14.82 -8.48 9.68
C LEU A 298 14.61 -9.96 10.00
N LEU A 299 15.63 -10.81 9.83
CA LEU A 299 15.50 -12.25 10.02
C LEU A 299 15.18 -12.60 11.48
N GLY A 300 15.82 -11.91 12.43
CA GLY A 300 15.64 -12.20 13.86
C GLY A 300 14.28 -11.77 14.40
N CYS A 301 13.83 -10.56 14.05
CA CYS A 301 12.56 -10.01 14.54
C CYS A 301 11.34 -10.40 13.70
N GLY A 302 11.55 -10.98 12.50
CA GLY A 302 10.50 -11.42 11.57
C GLY A 302 9.69 -10.27 10.95
N LEU A 303 10.05 -9.02 11.18
CA LEU A 303 9.33 -7.85 10.66
C LEU A 303 9.57 -7.68 9.14
N PRO A 304 8.55 -7.27 8.37
CA PRO A 304 8.70 -7.05 6.94
C PRO A 304 9.54 -5.80 6.65
N GLY A 305 10.31 -5.81 5.55
CA GLY A 305 11.25 -4.72 5.24
C GLY A 305 10.59 -3.35 5.03
N GLY A 306 9.36 -3.31 4.53
CA GLY A 306 8.56 -2.08 4.44
C GLY A 306 8.31 -1.42 5.79
N MET A 307 8.30 -2.20 6.88
CA MET A 307 8.06 -1.71 8.23
C MET A 307 9.25 -0.99 8.85
N MET A 308 10.49 -1.22 8.37
CA MET A 308 11.66 -0.50 8.92
C MET A 308 11.49 1.00 8.83
N GLY A 309 10.96 1.52 7.72
CA GLY A 309 10.78 2.96 7.54
C GLY A 309 9.83 3.56 8.55
N SER A 310 8.65 2.96 8.73
CA SER A 310 7.66 3.43 9.71
C SER A 310 8.13 3.20 11.14
N MET A 311 8.80 2.08 11.41
CA MET A 311 9.37 1.78 12.71
C MET A 311 10.42 2.81 13.13
N MET A 312 11.33 3.21 12.24
CA MET A 312 12.34 4.22 12.56
C MET A 312 11.71 5.59 12.81
N ALA A 313 10.65 5.96 12.07
CA ALA A 313 9.90 7.19 12.31
C ALA A 313 9.20 7.18 13.68
N ASP A 314 8.51 6.08 14.02
CA ASP A 314 7.84 5.92 15.31
C ASP A 314 8.87 5.91 16.46
N LEU A 315 10.01 5.24 16.26
CA LEU A 315 11.12 5.18 17.22
C LEU A 315 11.70 6.57 17.48
N ALA A 316 11.89 7.38 16.45
CA ALA A 316 12.36 8.76 16.60
C ALA A 316 11.39 9.59 17.47
N GLY A 317 10.08 9.43 17.26
CA GLY A 317 9.05 10.11 18.03
C GLY A 317 9.05 9.76 19.53
N VAL A 318 9.26 8.48 19.89
CA VAL A 318 9.30 8.08 21.31
C VAL A 318 10.68 8.19 21.94
N ARG A 319 11.77 8.22 21.15
CA ARG A 319 13.15 8.31 21.63
C ARG A 319 13.37 9.50 22.54
N GLU A 320 12.84 10.66 22.16
CA GLU A 320 12.98 11.89 22.94
C GLU A 320 12.38 11.73 24.34
N ALA A 321 11.18 11.15 24.42
CA ALA A 321 10.53 10.87 25.69
C ALA A 321 11.30 9.84 26.53
N ILE A 322 11.77 8.74 25.91
CA ILE A 322 12.57 7.72 26.59
C ILE A 322 13.87 8.34 27.14
N ASN A 323 14.61 9.08 26.33
CA ASN A 323 15.87 9.69 26.75
C ASN A 323 15.66 10.78 27.81
N ALA A 324 14.58 11.57 27.74
CA ALA A 324 14.23 12.51 28.78
C ALA A 324 13.94 11.80 30.13
N ASN A 325 13.25 10.66 30.10
CA ASN A 325 13.00 9.87 31.30
C ASN A 325 14.29 9.25 31.86
N ARG A 326 15.17 8.75 31.01
CA ARG A 326 16.49 8.22 31.39
C ARG A 326 17.37 9.30 32.05
N GLN A 327 17.43 10.49 31.46
CA GLN A 327 18.16 11.62 32.04
C GLN A 327 17.63 12.00 33.43
N LYS A 328 16.31 12.01 33.64
CA LYS A 328 15.71 12.22 34.97
C LYS A 328 16.12 11.17 36.00
N LYS A 329 16.45 9.95 35.55
CA LYS A 329 16.96 8.84 36.38
C LYS A 329 18.49 8.85 36.53
N GLY A 330 19.19 9.81 35.92
CA GLY A 330 20.65 9.87 35.92
C GLY A 330 21.31 8.84 34.98
N GLU A 331 20.56 8.32 34.01
CA GLU A 331 21.05 7.37 33.01
C GLU A 331 21.45 8.08 31.71
N GLU A 332 22.48 7.57 31.05
CA GLU A 332 22.90 8.07 29.74
C GLU A 332 21.79 7.87 28.67
N PRO A 333 21.64 8.84 27.74
CA PRO A 333 20.71 8.71 26.63
C PRO A 333 21.11 7.55 25.73
N LEU A 334 20.13 6.82 25.23
CA LEU A 334 20.36 5.77 24.25
C LEU A 334 20.57 6.38 22.87
N SER A 335 21.53 5.82 22.13
CA SER A 335 21.64 6.05 20.70
C SER A 335 20.46 5.42 19.95
N GLU A 336 20.27 5.83 18.70
CA GLU A 336 19.26 5.25 17.83
C GLU A 336 19.46 3.74 17.62
N ASP A 337 20.69 3.32 17.36
CA ASP A 337 21.04 1.90 17.21
C ASP A 337 20.75 1.09 18.47
N ALA A 338 21.07 1.64 19.66
CA ALA A 338 20.80 0.96 20.92
C ALA A 338 19.29 0.80 21.17
N LEU A 339 18.49 1.80 20.81
CA LEU A 339 17.03 1.73 20.88
C LEU A 339 16.45 0.76 19.85
N LEU A 340 17.02 0.72 18.66
CA LEU A 340 16.60 -0.21 17.60
C LEU A 340 16.82 -1.67 18.03
N VAL A 341 17.99 -1.98 18.62
CA VAL A 341 18.27 -3.31 19.17
C VAL A 341 17.29 -3.65 20.29
N LYS A 342 17.06 -2.72 21.23
CA LYS A 342 16.06 -2.92 22.30
C LYS A 342 14.65 -3.16 21.75
N LEU A 343 14.27 -2.47 20.67
CA LEU A 343 12.98 -2.66 20.03
C LEU A 343 12.88 -4.05 19.39
N PHE A 344 13.94 -4.54 18.74
CA PHE A 344 13.95 -5.89 18.19
C PHE A 344 13.86 -6.96 19.28
N ASP A 345 14.60 -6.81 20.38
CA ASP A 345 14.51 -7.71 21.52
C ASP A 345 13.10 -7.71 22.13
N GLU A 346 12.48 -6.53 22.22
CA GLU A 346 11.13 -6.39 22.73
C GLU A 346 10.08 -6.98 21.78
N VAL A 347 10.25 -6.85 20.46
CA VAL A 347 9.41 -7.54 19.48
C VAL A 347 9.54 -9.06 19.64
N ALA A 348 10.76 -9.59 19.76
CA ALA A 348 11.00 -11.01 19.99
C ALA A 348 10.40 -11.51 21.31
N TYR A 349 10.32 -10.65 22.33
CA TYR A 349 9.64 -10.92 23.60
C TYR A 349 8.11 -10.91 23.48
N VAL A 350 7.55 -9.91 22.80
CA VAL A 350 6.09 -9.70 22.69
C VAL A 350 5.45 -10.72 21.76
N TRP A 351 6.08 -11.01 20.62
CA TRP A 351 5.51 -11.84 19.57
C TRP A 351 4.98 -13.22 20.03
N PRO A 352 5.72 -14.04 20.80
CA PRO A 352 5.19 -15.27 21.37
C PRO A 352 3.99 -15.05 22.31
N ARG A 353 4.01 -13.95 23.08
CA ARG A 353 3.01 -13.70 24.13
C ARG A 353 1.66 -13.29 23.59
N VAL A 354 1.63 -12.74 22.39
CA VAL A 354 0.40 -12.36 21.68
C VAL A 354 -0.02 -13.43 20.68
N GLY A 355 0.44 -14.68 20.83
CA GLY A 355 -0.04 -15.83 20.07
C GLY A 355 0.59 -15.97 18.68
N TYR A 356 1.81 -15.47 18.47
CA TYR A 356 2.56 -15.61 17.22
C TYR A 356 1.74 -15.26 15.95
N PRO A 357 1.08 -14.10 15.84
CA PRO A 357 0.45 -13.73 14.58
C PRO A 357 1.52 -13.62 13.47
N PRO A 358 1.26 -14.04 12.22
CA PRO A 358 2.13 -13.71 11.10
C PRO A 358 2.34 -12.19 11.03
N LEU A 359 3.59 -11.76 10.89
CA LEU A 359 3.96 -10.34 10.90
C LEU A 359 3.70 -9.68 9.54
N VAL A 360 2.45 -9.72 9.10
CA VAL A 360 1.92 -9.01 7.93
C VAL A 360 0.95 -7.92 8.39
N THR A 361 0.71 -6.91 7.57
CA THR A 361 -0.26 -5.84 7.88
C THR A 361 -1.66 -6.41 8.13
N PRO A 362 -2.37 -5.98 9.18
CA PRO A 362 -1.99 -4.98 10.18
C PRO A 362 -1.23 -5.53 11.40
N PHE A 363 -1.13 -6.85 11.57
CA PHE A 363 -0.63 -7.50 12.77
C PHE A 363 0.84 -7.22 13.08
N SER A 364 1.70 -7.07 12.06
CA SER A 364 3.07 -6.60 12.28
C SER A 364 3.13 -5.23 12.95
N GLN A 365 2.21 -4.32 12.59
CA GLN A 365 2.15 -2.98 13.19
C GLN A 365 1.69 -3.08 14.65
N TYR A 366 0.76 -4.00 14.94
CA TYR A 366 0.30 -4.25 16.32
C TYR A 366 1.43 -4.76 17.20
N VAL A 367 2.14 -5.81 16.79
CA VAL A 367 3.28 -6.35 17.57
C VAL A 367 4.36 -5.30 17.78
N LYS A 368 4.71 -4.54 16.73
CA LYS A 368 5.66 -3.43 16.81
C LYS A 368 5.21 -2.34 17.78
N ASN A 369 3.94 -1.93 17.72
CA ASN A 369 3.40 -0.87 18.58
C ASN A 369 3.40 -1.29 20.04
N ILE A 370 3.02 -2.54 20.34
CA ILE A 370 3.11 -3.08 21.70
C ILE A 370 4.55 -3.00 22.19
N ALA A 371 5.51 -3.44 21.38
CA ALA A 371 6.93 -3.40 21.75
C ALA A 371 7.43 -1.97 21.99
N LEU A 372 7.09 -1.03 21.10
CA LEU A 372 7.46 0.37 21.24
C LEU A 372 6.86 1.01 22.51
N MET A 373 5.58 0.75 22.76
CA MET A 373 4.90 1.26 23.94
C MET A 373 5.41 0.59 25.22
N ASN A 374 5.81 -0.69 25.18
CA ASN A 374 6.47 -1.34 26.30
C ASN A 374 7.77 -0.62 26.67
N LEU A 375 8.64 -0.32 25.69
CA LEU A 375 9.87 0.45 25.95
C LEU A 375 9.59 1.84 26.54
N LEU A 376 8.57 2.53 26.04
CA LEU A 376 8.15 3.82 26.58
C LEU A 376 7.67 3.69 28.03
N THR A 377 6.78 2.72 28.31
CA THR A 377 6.22 2.48 29.66
C THR A 377 7.28 2.03 30.66
N GLU A 378 8.23 1.20 30.24
CA GLU A 378 9.40 0.81 31.03
C GLU A 378 10.24 2.03 31.41
N SER A 379 10.46 2.98 30.47
CA SER A 379 11.15 4.24 30.79
C SER A 379 10.41 5.09 31.84
N MET A 380 9.09 4.90 31.98
CA MET A 380 8.23 5.58 32.95
C MET A 380 7.97 4.77 34.24
N ASP A 381 8.65 3.63 34.45
CA ASP A 381 8.39 2.70 35.56
C ASP A 381 6.94 2.19 35.62
N LYS A 382 6.30 2.05 34.45
CA LYS A 382 4.96 1.49 34.29
C LYS A 382 5.03 0.05 33.78
N PRO A 383 4.04 -0.81 34.11
CA PRO A 383 3.99 -2.17 33.61
C PRO A 383 3.90 -2.24 32.07
N ARG A 384 4.45 -3.32 31.50
CA ARG A 384 4.24 -3.70 30.10
C ARG A 384 2.76 -3.85 29.79
N TYR A 385 2.39 -3.70 28.52
CA TYR A 385 1.02 -3.85 28.01
C TYR A 385 0.01 -2.82 28.55
N SER A 386 0.49 -1.80 29.27
CA SER A 386 -0.37 -0.75 29.83
C SER A 386 -0.93 0.21 28.78
N MET A 387 -0.34 0.27 27.59
CA MET A 387 -0.70 1.17 26.50
C MET A 387 -0.98 0.40 25.18
N MET A 388 -1.92 -0.54 25.21
CA MET A 388 -2.40 -1.22 23.99
C MET A 388 -3.69 -0.57 23.49
N ASP A 389 -3.74 -0.29 22.18
CA ASP A 389 -4.91 0.27 21.52
C ASP A 389 -6.04 -0.77 21.32
N ASN A 390 -7.23 -0.30 20.94
CA ASN A 390 -8.40 -1.15 20.76
C ASN A 390 -8.26 -2.15 19.60
N ALA A 391 -7.47 -1.84 18.58
CA ALA A 391 -7.28 -2.74 17.44
C ALA A 391 -6.37 -3.92 17.81
N ILE A 392 -5.33 -3.66 18.60
CA ILE A 392 -4.49 -4.68 19.25
C ILE A 392 -5.36 -5.59 20.13
N TRP A 393 -6.22 -5.01 20.97
CA TRP A 393 -7.16 -5.81 21.77
C TRP A 393 -8.15 -6.58 20.90
N GLY A 394 -8.63 -6.03 19.79
CA GLY A 394 -9.46 -6.75 18.83
C GLY A 394 -8.79 -8.01 18.28
N MET A 395 -7.49 -7.96 17.98
CA MET A 395 -6.70 -9.14 17.62
C MET A 395 -6.60 -10.13 18.79
N ILE A 396 -6.18 -9.67 19.97
CA ILE A 396 -5.97 -10.52 21.16
C ILE A 396 -7.26 -11.24 21.57
N LEU A 397 -8.40 -10.55 21.49
CA LEU A 397 -9.70 -11.07 21.91
C LEU A 397 -10.38 -11.96 20.86
N GLY A 398 -9.75 -12.20 19.70
CA GLY A 398 -10.27 -13.07 18.65
C GLY A 398 -11.30 -12.42 17.71
N LYS A 399 -11.55 -11.11 17.83
CA LYS A 399 -12.54 -10.39 17.01
C LYS A 399 -12.14 -10.30 15.53
N SER A 400 -10.84 -10.31 15.25
CA SER A 400 -10.29 -10.27 13.88
C SER A 400 -9.98 -11.66 13.30
N GLY A 401 -10.24 -12.73 14.06
CA GLY A 401 -9.85 -14.10 13.75
C GLY A 401 -9.04 -14.76 14.86
N LYS A 402 -8.78 -16.05 14.70
CA LYS A 402 -8.06 -16.88 15.66
C LYS A 402 -6.55 -16.66 15.49
N LEU A 403 -5.87 -16.42 16.61
CA LEU A 403 -4.41 -16.41 16.67
C LEU A 403 -3.84 -17.82 16.44
N PRO A 404 -2.69 -17.97 15.75
CA PRO A 404 -2.08 -19.28 15.54
C PRO A 404 -1.63 -19.98 16.83
N GLY A 405 -1.10 -19.21 17.78
CA GLY A 405 -0.58 -19.70 19.06
C GLY A 405 -1.41 -19.26 20.26
N GLU A 406 -1.06 -19.82 21.42
CA GLU A 406 -1.67 -19.45 22.70
C GLU A 406 -1.17 -18.09 23.18
N LEU A 407 -2.05 -17.36 23.88
CA LEU A 407 -1.69 -16.13 24.57
C LEU A 407 -0.95 -16.44 25.87
N ALA A 408 -0.01 -15.58 26.23
CA ALA A 408 0.65 -15.69 27.53
C ALA A 408 -0.33 -15.41 28.69
N PRO A 409 -0.20 -16.10 29.85
CA PRO A 409 -1.10 -15.93 30.98
C PRO A 409 -1.28 -14.47 31.41
N GLU A 410 -0.22 -13.67 31.41
CA GLU A 410 -0.26 -12.25 31.80
C GLU A 410 -1.18 -11.41 30.89
N ILE A 411 -1.30 -11.75 29.60
CA ILE A 411 -2.20 -11.05 28.67
C ILE A 411 -3.65 -11.44 28.94
N VAL A 412 -3.89 -12.73 29.23
CA VAL A 412 -5.22 -13.25 29.55
C VAL A 412 -5.73 -12.67 30.86
N GLU A 413 -4.86 -12.56 31.87
CA GLU A 413 -5.16 -11.92 33.16
C GLU A 413 -5.49 -10.43 32.97
N LEU A 414 -4.66 -9.69 32.21
CA LEU A 414 -4.91 -8.28 31.93
C LEU A 414 -6.24 -8.04 31.18
N ALA A 415 -6.62 -8.94 30.26
CA ALA A 415 -7.90 -8.88 29.59
C ALA A 415 -9.07 -9.01 30.58
N LYS A 416 -8.96 -9.95 31.53
CA LYS A 416 -9.97 -10.16 32.59
C LYS A 416 -10.07 -8.96 33.54
N GLU A 417 -8.94 -8.41 33.96
CA GLU A 417 -8.90 -7.21 34.83
C GLU A 417 -9.58 -6.00 34.17
N LYS A 418 -9.47 -5.88 32.84
CA LYS A 418 -10.14 -4.84 32.05
C LYS A 418 -11.60 -5.15 31.72
N GLY A 419 -12.11 -6.32 32.11
CA GLY A 419 -13.47 -6.76 31.78
C GLY A 419 -13.68 -7.07 30.30
N TYR A 420 -12.62 -7.46 29.59
CA TYR A 420 -12.73 -7.87 28.19
C TYR A 420 -13.12 -9.34 28.04
N GLU A 421 -13.91 -9.61 27.00
CA GLU A 421 -14.38 -10.95 26.65
C GLU A 421 -13.69 -11.46 25.38
N PHE A 422 -13.22 -12.71 25.45
CA PHE A 422 -12.69 -13.42 24.29
C PHE A 422 -13.85 -13.94 23.44
N SER A 423 -13.72 -13.84 22.12
CA SER A 423 -14.68 -14.38 21.16
C SER A 423 -14.04 -15.47 20.29
N THR A 424 -14.79 -16.53 20.06
CA THR A 424 -14.50 -17.57 19.06
C THR A 424 -15.49 -17.52 17.89
N GLU A 425 -16.34 -16.50 17.84
CA GLU A 425 -17.32 -16.31 16.77
C GLU A 425 -16.63 -16.19 15.42
N ASP A 426 -17.39 -16.42 14.35
CA ASP A 426 -16.93 -16.14 13.00
C ASP A 426 -16.83 -14.61 12.83
N PRO A 427 -15.65 -14.04 12.53
CA PRO A 427 -15.51 -12.60 12.38
C PRO A 427 -16.50 -11.97 11.40
N GLN A 428 -16.95 -12.71 10.37
CA GLN A 428 -17.91 -12.20 9.40
C GLN A 428 -19.28 -11.87 10.01
N THR A 429 -19.70 -12.53 11.10
CA THR A 429 -21.04 -12.29 11.69
C THR A 429 -21.18 -10.90 12.30
N ASN A 430 -20.06 -10.21 12.54
CA ASN A 430 -20.03 -8.85 13.05
C ASN A 430 -20.32 -7.79 11.97
N TYR A 431 -20.40 -8.19 10.69
CA TYR A 431 -20.50 -7.30 9.55
C TYR A 431 -21.70 -7.71 8.68
N PRO A 432 -22.91 -7.23 9.05
CA PRO A 432 -24.12 -7.47 8.25
C PRO A 432 -24.01 -6.80 6.87
N ASP A 433 -24.86 -7.23 5.96
CA ASP A 433 -24.95 -6.70 4.60
C ASP A 433 -25.26 -5.19 4.61
N GLU A 434 -24.56 -4.43 3.76
CA GLU A 434 -24.64 -2.97 3.70
C GLU A 434 -24.81 -2.41 2.27
N LEU A 435 -24.81 -3.25 1.24
CA LEU A 435 -24.79 -2.79 -0.15
C LEU A 435 -26.02 -1.96 -0.51
N ASP A 436 -27.20 -2.30 0.02
CA ASP A 436 -28.44 -1.53 -0.18
C ASP A 436 -28.32 -0.09 0.34
N ARG A 437 -27.58 0.13 1.43
CA ARG A 437 -27.30 1.48 1.95
C ARG A 437 -26.51 2.30 0.93
N PHE A 438 -25.45 1.71 0.38
CA PHE A 438 -24.61 2.38 -0.62
C PHE A 438 -25.37 2.66 -1.92
N ILE A 439 -26.19 1.72 -2.40
CA ILE A 439 -27.03 1.91 -3.59
C ILE A 439 -27.97 3.10 -3.39
N LYS A 440 -28.73 3.10 -2.28
CA LYS A 440 -29.67 4.18 -1.97
C LYS A 440 -28.97 5.54 -1.91
N GLU A 441 -27.80 5.59 -1.29
CA GLU A 441 -27.04 6.83 -1.17
C GLU A 441 -26.47 7.31 -2.52
N MET A 442 -26.07 6.41 -3.41
CA MET A 442 -25.68 6.80 -4.78
C MET A 442 -26.87 7.40 -5.54
N GLU A 443 -28.06 6.83 -5.40
CA GLU A 443 -29.29 7.37 -6.01
C GLU A 443 -29.64 8.75 -5.47
N GLU A 444 -29.56 8.95 -4.14
CA GLU A 444 -29.80 10.26 -3.49
C GLU A 444 -28.79 11.33 -3.94
N ASN A 445 -27.54 10.95 -4.19
CA ASN A 445 -26.49 11.85 -4.66
C ASN A 445 -26.44 12.00 -6.19
N GLY A 446 -27.29 11.29 -6.94
CA GLY A 446 -27.27 11.27 -8.40
C GLY A 446 -25.98 10.70 -9.00
N TRP A 447 -25.31 9.77 -8.30
CA TRP A 447 -24.12 9.09 -8.78
C TRP A 447 -24.47 7.84 -9.57
N ASP A 448 -23.89 7.69 -10.76
CA ASP A 448 -24.01 6.48 -11.58
C ASP A 448 -23.26 5.31 -10.92
N ARG A 449 -23.82 4.10 -11.00
CA ARG A 449 -23.21 2.88 -10.44
C ARG A 449 -21.97 2.41 -11.21
N GLY A 450 -21.69 3.00 -12.36
CA GLY A 450 -20.58 2.63 -13.22
C GLY A 450 -20.86 1.38 -14.03
N GLN A 451 -19.98 1.10 -14.99
CA GLN A 451 -20.04 -0.12 -15.77
C GLN A 451 -19.88 -1.33 -14.85
N ASP A 452 -20.81 -2.30 -14.92
CA ASP A 452 -20.79 -3.51 -14.09
C ASP A 452 -20.78 -3.23 -12.58
N ASP A 453 -21.35 -2.11 -12.12
CA ASP A 453 -21.38 -1.67 -10.71
C ASP A 453 -20.02 -1.26 -10.11
N GLU A 454 -19.05 -0.90 -10.95
CA GLU A 454 -17.71 -0.59 -10.50
C GLU A 454 -17.59 0.68 -9.64
N GLU A 455 -18.41 1.70 -9.86
CA GLU A 455 -18.43 2.89 -8.97
C GLU A 455 -19.07 2.55 -7.62
N LEU A 456 -20.11 1.70 -7.62
CA LEU A 456 -20.74 1.20 -6.40
C LEU A 456 -19.73 0.39 -5.57
N LEU A 457 -18.91 -0.44 -6.20
CA LEU A 457 -17.84 -1.15 -5.51
C LEU A 457 -16.84 -0.18 -4.86
N GLU A 458 -16.33 0.80 -5.61
CA GLU A 458 -15.34 1.74 -5.07
C GLU A 458 -15.92 2.57 -3.91
N PHE A 459 -17.20 2.96 -4.00
CA PHE A 459 -17.89 3.64 -2.91
C PHE A 459 -18.06 2.75 -1.67
N ALA A 460 -18.53 1.52 -1.85
CA ALA A 460 -18.75 0.57 -0.75
C ALA A 460 -17.43 0.12 -0.09
N MET A 461 -16.35 0.05 -0.87
CA MET A 461 -15.04 -0.37 -0.39
C MET A 461 -14.28 0.77 0.31
N HIS A 462 -14.32 1.98 -0.24
CA HIS A 462 -13.51 3.13 0.22
C HIS A 462 -14.35 4.41 0.37
N GLU A 463 -15.43 4.34 1.15
CA GLU A 463 -16.45 5.39 1.29
C GLU A 463 -15.88 6.82 1.39
N THR A 464 -14.96 7.09 2.33
CA THR A 464 -14.36 8.43 2.50
C THR A 464 -13.55 8.85 1.28
N GLN A 465 -12.69 7.96 0.77
CA GLN A 465 -11.82 8.27 -0.37
C GLN A 465 -12.64 8.49 -1.64
N TYR A 466 -13.71 7.73 -1.83
CA TYR A 466 -14.62 7.89 -2.96
C TYR A 466 -15.33 9.25 -2.93
N ARG A 467 -15.84 9.69 -1.76
CA ARG A 467 -16.44 11.03 -1.60
C ARG A 467 -15.44 12.15 -1.89
N ASP A 468 -14.21 12.00 -1.39
CA ASP A 468 -13.14 12.95 -1.66
C ASP A 468 -12.74 12.99 -3.14
N TYR A 469 -12.79 11.85 -3.82
CA TYR A 469 -12.62 11.76 -5.27
C TYR A 469 -13.75 12.49 -6.00
N LYS A 470 -15.02 12.19 -5.70
CA LYS A 470 -16.19 12.81 -6.35
C LYS A 470 -16.27 14.33 -6.15
N SER A 471 -15.81 14.83 -5.00
CA SER A 471 -15.76 16.27 -4.71
C SER A 471 -14.53 16.99 -5.28
N GLY A 472 -13.55 16.26 -5.83
CA GLY A 472 -12.26 16.81 -6.28
C GLY A 472 -11.29 17.14 -5.14
N ALA A 473 -11.68 16.95 -3.88
CA ALA A 473 -10.84 17.20 -2.72
C ALA A 473 -9.58 16.31 -2.71
N ALA A 474 -9.71 15.05 -3.13
CA ALA A 474 -8.57 14.14 -3.26
C ALA A 474 -7.54 14.67 -4.27
N LYS A 475 -7.99 15.09 -5.46
CA LYS A 475 -7.11 15.65 -6.50
C LYS A 475 -6.40 16.91 -6.01
N LYS A 476 -7.12 17.83 -5.34
CA LYS A 476 -6.54 19.05 -4.76
C LYS A 476 -5.43 18.73 -3.75
N ARG A 477 -5.68 17.80 -2.82
CA ARG A 477 -4.67 17.38 -1.82
C ARG A 477 -3.47 16.69 -2.48
N PHE A 478 -3.72 15.81 -3.44
CA PHE A 478 -2.64 15.13 -4.17
C PHE A 478 -1.72 16.11 -4.90
N LEU A 479 -2.27 17.10 -5.61
CA LEU A 479 -1.46 18.09 -6.32
C LEU A 479 -0.64 18.96 -5.36
N ALA A 480 -1.20 19.30 -4.20
CA ALA A 480 -0.48 20.01 -3.14
C ALA A 480 0.68 19.16 -2.58
N ASP A 481 0.42 17.89 -2.26
CA ASP A 481 1.44 16.95 -1.77
C ASP A 481 2.56 16.74 -2.81
N LEU A 482 2.20 16.58 -4.10
CA LEU A 482 3.15 16.43 -5.19
C LEU A 482 4.01 17.68 -5.36
N GLN A 483 3.41 18.88 -5.30
CA GLN A 483 4.17 20.12 -5.39
C GLN A 483 5.12 20.27 -4.20
N ALA A 484 4.67 19.99 -2.98
CA ALA A 484 5.51 20.02 -1.79
C ALA A 484 6.69 19.03 -1.89
N ALA A 485 6.46 17.85 -2.45
CA ALA A 485 7.52 16.86 -2.67
C ALA A 485 8.52 17.29 -3.75
N LYS A 486 8.04 17.91 -4.84
CA LYS A 486 8.89 18.53 -5.88
C LYS A 486 9.77 19.63 -5.29
N ASP A 487 9.16 20.55 -4.54
CA ASP A 487 9.86 21.65 -3.89
C ASP A 487 10.94 21.13 -2.94
N LYS A 488 10.62 20.13 -2.11
CA LYS A 488 11.57 19.49 -1.20
C LYS A 488 12.73 18.82 -1.95
N SER A 489 12.45 18.16 -3.07
CA SER A 489 13.48 17.52 -3.89
C SER A 489 14.38 18.56 -4.56
N ALA A 490 13.80 19.64 -5.09
CA ALA A 490 14.54 20.72 -5.72
C ALA A 490 15.41 21.50 -4.72
N ALA A 491 14.94 21.65 -3.48
CA ALA A 491 15.67 22.28 -2.38
C ALA A 491 16.78 21.39 -1.78
N SER A 492 16.84 20.10 -2.13
CA SER A 492 17.80 19.16 -1.56
C SER A 492 19.23 19.53 -1.94
N GLY A 493 20.02 19.98 -0.96
CA GLY A 493 21.41 20.44 -1.16
C GLY A 493 21.55 21.94 -1.42
N LEU A 494 20.46 22.70 -1.33
CA LEU A 494 20.43 24.17 -1.42
C LEU A 494 20.22 24.81 -0.05
N THR A 495 20.71 26.02 0.13
CA THR A 495 20.31 26.87 1.27
C THR A 495 18.85 27.33 1.12
N PRO A 496 18.15 27.74 2.20
CA PRO A 496 16.77 28.23 2.11
C PRO A 496 16.58 29.39 1.12
N GLU A 497 17.58 30.29 1.02
CA GLU A 497 17.56 31.41 0.07
C GLU A 497 17.71 30.94 -1.38
N GLU A 498 18.60 29.98 -1.65
CA GLU A 498 18.78 29.39 -2.98
C GLU A 498 17.58 28.55 -3.41
N ALA A 499 16.95 27.82 -2.48
CA ALA A 499 15.75 27.04 -2.74
C ALA A 499 14.54 27.94 -3.07
N ALA A 500 14.36 29.05 -2.35
CA ALA A 500 13.33 30.04 -2.65
C ALA A 500 13.61 30.73 -4.01
N ALA A 501 14.86 31.11 -4.28
CA ALA A 501 15.25 31.70 -5.55
C ALA A 501 15.00 30.73 -6.73
N LEU A 502 15.29 29.44 -6.58
CA LEU A 502 15.05 28.42 -7.60
C LEU A 502 13.55 28.19 -7.83
N LYS A 503 12.76 28.10 -6.75
CA LYS A 503 11.30 27.89 -6.81
C LYS A 503 10.59 29.03 -7.53
N HIS A 504 11.07 30.26 -7.36
CA HIS A 504 10.51 31.46 -7.99
C HIS A 504 11.25 31.88 -9.27
N ALA A 505 12.27 31.14 -9.72
CA ALA A 505 13.09 31.53 -10.88
C ALA A 505 12.30 31.60 -12.19
N LYS A 506 11.19 30.86 -12.29
CA LYS A 506 10.31 30.78 -13.48
C LYS A 506 8.88 31.24 -13.20
N ALA A 507 8.60 31.73 -12.00
CA ALA A 507 7.25 32.09 -11.56
C ALA A 507 7.18 33.57 -11.21
N ASP A 508 6.18 34.26 -11.76
CA ASP A 508 5.90 35.64 -11.44
C ASP A 508 5.06 35.74 -10.17
N ALA A 509 5.41 36.66 -9.29
CA ALA A 509 4.67 36.93 -8.07
C ALA A 509 3.40 37.75 -8.37
N ILE A 510 2.26 37.27 -7.87
CA ILE A 510 1.06 38.08 -7.68
C ILE A 510 1.23 38.80 -6.34
N VAL A 511 1.35 40.13 -6.41
CA VAL A 511 1.66 40.97 -5.25
C VAL A 511 0.44 41.77 -4.82
N ALA A 512 0.25 41.93 -3.52
CA ALA A 512 -0.78 42.77 -2.93
C ALA A 512 -0.53 44.26 -3.29
N PRO A 513 -1.40 44.92 -4.08
CA PRO A 513 -1.26 46.34 -4.41
C PRO A 513 -1.49 47.27 -3.21
N GLU A 514 -2.24 46.81 -2.20
CA GLU A 514 -2.55 47.52 -0.96
C GLU A 514 -2.59 46.56 0.23
N SER A 515 -2.43 47.10 1.44
CA SER A 515 -2.60 46.33 2.67
C SER A 515 -4.08 46.07 2.94
N GLY A 516 -4.44 44.84 3.29
CA GLY A 516 -5.84 44.45 3.46
C GLY A 516 -6.03 42.98 3.81
N ILE A 517 -7.27 42.51 3.66
CA ILE A 517 -7.68 41.11 3.84
C ILE A 517 -7.88 40.48 2.47
N VAL A 518 -7.26 39.32 2.24
CA VAL A 518 -7.44 38.54 1.00
C VAL A 518 -8.77 37.80 1.02
N LEU A 519 -9.57 37.97 -0.03
CA LEU A 519 -10.87 37.32 -0.21
C LEU A 519 -10.92 36.66 -1.59
N TRP A 520 -10.93 35.33 -1.68
CA TRP A 520 -10.96 34.59 -2.94
C TRP A 520 -12.27 34.78 -3.70
N GLU A 521 -13.38 34.79 -2.97
CA GLU A 521 -14.73 35.03 -3.49
C GLU A 521 -15.52 35.88 -2.49
N ILE A 522 -16.41 36.72 -3.00
CA ILE A 522 -17.39 37.50 -2.22
C ILE A 522 -18.78 37.01 -2.63
N GLY A 523 -19.39 36.14 -1.81
CA GLY A 523 -20.73 35.62 -2.07
C GLY A 523 -21.81 36.69 -1.84
N GLY A 524 -22.67 36.93 -2.83
CA GLY A 524 -23.73 37.94 -2.80
C GLY A 524 -25.09 37.46 -2.27
N ASP A 525 -25.27 36.16 -2.04
CA ASP A 525 -26.54 35.59 -1.62
C ASP A 525 -26.46 35.04 -0.19
N ALA A 526 -27.52 35.23 0.58
CA ALA A 526 -27.61 35.12 2.04
C ALA A 526 -27.41 33.71 2.66
N GLU A 527 -26.62 32.84 2.03
CA GLU A 527 -26.21 31.55 2.57
C GLU A 527 -24.69 31.52 2.82
N ASN A 528 -24.25 30.83 3.89
CA ASN A 528 -22.84 30.64 4.24
C ASN A 528 -22.12 29.72 3.24
N VAL A 529 -21.96 30.15 1.99
CA VAL A 529 -21.16 29.47 0.98
C VAL A 529 -19.69 29.67 1.35
N LYS A 530 -18.95 28.56 1.58
CA LYS A 530 -17.50 28.63 1.81
C LYS A 530 -16.81 29.06 0.52
N ALA A 531 -16.03 30.14 0.58
CA ALA A 531 -15.21 30.62 -0.53
C ALA A 531 -14.29 29.50 -1.06
N ILE A 532 -14.25 29.33 -2.38
CA ILE A 532 -13.41 28.32 -3.02
C ILE A 532 -12.04 28.93 -3.30
N GLU A 533 -11.03 28.58 -2.49
CA GLU A 533 -9.65 28.95 -2.79
C GLU A 533 -9.20 28.28 -4.11
N PRO A 534 -8.47 29.00 -4.98
CA PRO A 534 -7.94 28.42 -6.19
C PRO A 534 -7.02 27.24 -5.87
N PHE A 535 -6.90 26.28 -6.80
CA PHE A 535 -6.05 25.11 -6.63
C PHE A 535 -4.73 25.29 -7.40
N ILE A 536 -3.63 24.83 -6.80
CA ILE A 536 -2.33 24.76 -7.48
C ILE A 536 -2.49 23.92 -8.75
N GLY A 537 -2.10 24.50 -9.88
CA GLY A 537 -2.23 23.93 -11.21
C GLY A 537 -3.36 24.50 -12.06
N LYS A 538 -4.24 25.36 -11.51
CA LYS A 538 -5.25 26.10 -12.29
C LYS A 538 -4.57 27.03 -13.28
N GLU A 539 -5.02 27.02 -14.54
CA GLU A 539 -4.58 27.96 -15.56
C GLU A 539 -5.43 29.25 -15.51
N TYR A 540 -4.74 30.38 -15.63
CA TYR A 540 -5.31 31.71 -15.73
C TYR A 540 -4.86 32.34 -17.05
N ASN A 541 -5.76 33.00 -17.76
CA ASN A 541 -5.37 33.91 -18.83
C ASN A 541 -4.85 35.22 -18.25
N GLU A 542 -4.09 35.96 -19.06
CA GLU A 542 -3.65 37.30 -18.69
C GLU A 542 -4.85 38.20 -18.40
N GLY A 543 -4.92 38.74 -17.18
CA GLY A 543 -5.99 39.63 -16.75
C GLY A 543 -7.21 38.93 -16.14
N ASP A 544 -7.24 37.60 -16.07
CA ASP A 544 -8.32 36.86 -15.39
C ASP A 544 -8.40 37.27 -13.91
N PHE A 545 -9.60 37.29 -13.36
CA PHE A 545 -9.81 37.56 -11.94
C PHE A 545 -9.09 36.51 -11.07
N PHE A 546 -8.31 36.96 -10.09
CA PHE A 546 -7.58 36.09 -9.18
C PHE A 546 -8.19 36.06 -7.77
N CYS A 547 -8.28 37.22 -7.10
CA CYS A 547 -8.92 37.38 -5.79
C CYS A 547 -9.31 38.84 -5.55
N HIS A 548 -9.96 39.13 -4.43
CA HIS A 548 -10.15 40.49 -3.93
C HIS A 548 -9.23 40.81 -2.74
N ILE A 549 -8.97 42.09 -2.52
CA ILE A 549 -8.37 42.62 -1.29
C ILE A 549 -9.29 43.69 -0.71
N GLU A 550 -9.75 43.47 0.52
CA GLU A 550 -10.45 44.49 1.30
C GLU A 550 -9.44 45.29 2.14
N ASN A 551 -9.27 46.58 1.83
CA ASN A 551 -8.33 47.42 2.59
C ASN A 551 -8.93 47.89 3.93
N GLY A 552 -8.10 48.49 4.78
CA GLY A 552 -8.51 48.96 6.12
C GLY A 552 -9.60 50.05 6.15
N PHE A 553 -10.02 50.56 4.99
CA PHE A 553 -11.13 51.51 4.85
C PHE A 553 -12.42 50.86 4.32
N GLY A 554 -12.46 49.52 4.20
CA GLY A 554 -13.60 48.77 3.68
C GLY A 554 -13.75 48.85 2.16
N LYS A 555 -12.71 49.29 1.43
CA LYS A 555 -12.72 49.29 -0.04
C LYS A 555 -12.23 47.94 -0.54
N ILE A 556 -13.02 47.31 -1.41
CA ILE A 556 -12.69 46.06 -2.08
C ILE A 556 -12.01 46.35 -3.41
N LEU A 557 -10.89 45.69 -3.66
CA LEU A 557 -10.09 45.80 -4.88
C LEU A 557 -9.98 44.44 -5.55
N ASP A 558 -10.26 44.38 -6.85
CA ASP A 558 -10.06 43.17 -7.65
C ASP A 558 -8.58 43.05 -8.04
N LEU A 559 -8.01 41.88 -7.77
CA LEU A 559 -6.66 41.53 -8.14
C LEU A 559 -6.70 40.58 -9.34
N PRO A 560 -6.20 40.98 -10.52
CA PRO A 560 -6.11 40.08 -11.66
C PRO A 560 -4.83 39.22 -11.62
N ALA A 561 -4.87 38.08 -12.28
CA ALA A 561 -3.71 37.29 -12.69
C ALA A 561 -3.00 38.02 -13.84
N ALA A 562 -2.28 39.09 -13.50
CA ALA A 562 -1.81 40.12 -14.43
C ALA A 562 -0.97 39.63 -15.62
N LEU A 563 -0.35 38.45 -15.54
CA LEU A 563 0.53 37.90 -16.58
C LEU A 563 0.02 36.58 -17.17
N GLY A 564 -1.04 35.98 -16.58
CA GLY A 564 -1.53 34.66 -16.95
C GLY A 564 -0.51 33.52 -16.73
N GLY A 565 -0.99 32.29 -16.76
CA GLY A 565 -0.18 31.09 -16.57
C GLY A 565 -0.77 30.13 -15.54
N LYS A 566 0.04 29.15 -15.15
CA LYS A 566 -0.34 28.11 -14.20
C LYS A 566 -0.03 28.54 -12.77
N LEU A 567 -1.03 28.52 -11.90
CA LEU A 567 -0.85 28.80 -10.47
C LEU A 567 0.06 27.74 -9.83
N VAL A 568 1.21 28.13 -9.30
CA VAL A 568 2.20 27.19 -8.72
C VAL A 568 2.30 27.29 -7.20
N GLU A 569 1.89 28.41 -6.60
CA GLU A 569 1.92 28.59 -5.15
C GLU A 569 0.90 29.64 -4.67
N ILE A 570 0.38 29.43 -3.47
CA ILE A 570 -0.52 30.36 -2.77
C ILE A 570 0.08 30.65 -1.39
N ASN A 571 0.35 31.92 -1.11
CA ASN A 571 1.00 32.39 0.11
C ASN A 571 0.03 33.02 1.11
N ALA A 572 -1.12 33.51 0.64
CA ALA A 572 -2.18 34.09 1.46
C ALA A 572 -3.40 33.17 1.47
N LYS A 573 -4.14 33.07 2.58
CA LYS A 573 -5.36 32.25 2.68
C LYS A 573 -6.60 33.15 2.69
N GLN A 574 -7.79 32.56 2.52
CA GLN A 574 -9.03 33.30 2.75
C GLN A 574 -8.97 33.99 4.12
N GLY A 575 -9.19 35.31 4.16
CA GLY A 575 -9.23 36.09 5.38
C GLY A 575 -7.86 36.46 5.97
N SER A 576 -6.74 36.13 5.31
CA SER A 576 -5.43 36.53 5.83
C SER A 576 -5.15 38.01 5.57
N HIS A 577 -4.53 38.68 6.56
CA HIS A 577 -4.01 40.03 6.40
C HIS A 577 -2.70 40.03 5.60
N VAL A 578 -2.64 40.88 4.58
CA VAL A 578 -1.45 41.13 3.76
C VAL A 578 -1.10 42.61 3.82
N GLN A 579 0.18 42.94 3.73
CA GLN A 579 0.67 44.31 3.50
C GLN A 579 0.87 44.59 2.01
N LYS A 580 0.83 45.86 1.63
CA LYS A 580 1.23 46.28 0.30
C LYS A 580 2.65 45.77 -0.01
N GLY A 581 2.79 45.05 -1.12
CA GLY A 581 4.06 44.45 -1.53
C GLY A 581 4.22 42.98 -1.12
N ASP A 582 3.33 42.44 -0.28
CA ASP A 582 3.36 41.02 0.07
C ASP A 582 2.96 40.17 -1.13
N VAL A 583 3.63 39.03 -1.31
CA VAL A 583 3.31 38.07 -2.36
C VAL A 583 2.12 37.23 -1.90
N ILE A 584 1.02 37.27 -2.68
CA ILE A 584 -0.21 36.52 -2.45
C ILE A 584 -0.12 35.12 -3.06
N ALA A 585 0.50 35.01 -4.23
CA ALA A 585 0.62 33.76 -4.98
C ALA A 585 1.74 33.87 -6.04
N TYR A 586 2.11 32.73 -6.64
CA TYR A 586 3.03 32.68 -7.78
C TYR A 586 2.38 31.99 -8.97
N ILE A 587 2.56 32.54 -10.17
CA ILE A 587 2.12 31.94 -11.43
C ILE A 587 3.33 31.64 -12.32
N GLU A 588 3.45 30.40 -12.79
CA GLU A 588 4.44 29.99 -13.77
C GLU A 588 3.86 30.18 -15.18
N ARG A 589 4.56 30.92 -16.05
CA ARG A 589 4.11 31.12 -17.43
C ARG A 589 4.27 29.83 -18.22
N SER A 590 3.28 29.52 -19.04
CA SER A 590 3.44 28.57 -20.14
C SER A 590 4.42 29.21 -21.13
N PHE A 591 5.70 28.83 -21.08
CA PHE A 591 6.64 29.23 -22.14
C PHE A 591 6.05 28.75 -23.47
N ARG A 592 5.69 29.69 -24.34
CA ARG A 592 5.55 29.39 -25.77
C ARG A 592 6.97 29.18 -26.26
N ASP A 593 7.31 27.93 -26.59
CA ASP A 593 8.36 27.67 -27.57
C ASP A 593 7.99 28.34 -28.92
#